data_AF-X1H1R7-F1
#
_entry.id   AF-X1H1R7-F1
#
_cell.length_a   1.000
_cell.length_b   1.000
_cell.length_c   1.000
_cell.angle_alpha   90.00
_cell.angle_beta   90.00
_cell.angle_gamma   90.00
#
_symmetry.space_group_name_H-M   'P 1'
#
loop_
_entity.id
_entity.type
_entity.pdbx_description
1 polymer ?
#
loop_
_entity_poly.entity_id
_entity_poly.type
_entity_poly.pdbx_seq_one_letter_code
_entity_poly.pdbx_strand_id
1 'polypeptide(L)'
;MSEFSDIVDFFIQAVNNIKNNSLNQSSPLEEIVLKSAGRDLAYIDNRRDAFKKYGFDFWEGLMNELGERGLSQLLRDSKISKKLQYSKSEQFPDFLFKVRRINGNPICGSLLELKDSAGRNIASFNSTLPTHFKNLDEINIVNGKNLVSRIASIIDESYSERDCQTLERRCFYLVRTHRGDPDKVRISIIDGSFFETVPKDHLIHQVFLQILSNHINSDKPSLIRHYIPYFCSKNQNKIPGNQLSIY
;
A
#
# COMPACT_ATOMS: atom_id res chain seq x y z
N MET A 1 3.40 14.87 -18.91
CA MET A 1 3.84 13.56 -18.42
C MET A 1 4.60 13.79 -17.11
N SER A 2 3.88 14.00 -16.01
CA SER A 2 4.44 14.27 -14.67
C SER A 2 3.74 13.42 -13.60
N GLU A 3 3.22 12.26 -14.00
CA GLU A 3 2.73 11.29 -13.04
C GLU A 3 3.97 10.67 -12.36
N PHE A 4 3.95 10.46 -11.03
CA PHE A 4 5.03 9.82 -10.23
C PHE A 4 6.23 10.67 -9.85
N SER A 5 6.09 12.00 -9.82
CA SER A 5 7.20 12.83 -9.31
C SER A 5 7.60 12.41 -7.90
N ASP A 6 6.65 12.05 -7.03
CA ASP A 6 6.94 11.73 -5.62
C ASP A 6 7.93 10.57 -5.45
N ILE A 7 7.71 9.46 -6.14
CA ILE A 7 8.56 8.28 -6.01
C ILE A 7 9.92 8.46 -6.69
N VAL A 8 9.94 9.17 -7.82
CA VAL A 8 11.17 9.46 -8.56
C VAL A 8 12.02 10.45 -7.78
N ASP A 9 11.42 11.52 -7.27
CA ASP A 9 12.07 12.54 -6.43
C ASP A 9 12.66 11.88 -5.18
N PHE A 10 11.87 11.02 -4.50
CA PHE A 10 12.33 10.21 -3.39
C PHE A 10 13.57 9.37 -3.77
N PHE A 11 13.49 8.60 -4.86
CA PHE A 11 14.55 7.67 -5.21
C PHE A 11 15.84 8.40 -5.62
N ILE A 12 15.72 9.51 -6.35
CA ILE A 12 16.85 10.39 -6.67
C ILE A 12 17.49 10.90 -5.38
N GLN A 13 16.68 11.39 -4.43
CA GLN A 13 17.21 11.91 -3.17
C GLN A 13 17.88 10.81 -2.33
N ALA A 14 17.32 9.59 -2.32
CA ALA A 14 17.92 8.45 -1.63
C ALA A 14 19.29 8.10 -2.22
N VAL A 15 19.41 8.06 -3.54
CA VAL A 15 20.69 7.84 -4.23
C VAL A 15 21.69 8.94 -3.92
N ASN A 16 21.26 10.21 -3.91
CA ASN A 16 22.12 11.34 -3.59
C ASN A 16 22.61 11.29 -2.14
N ASN A 17 21.73 10.98 -1.18
CA ASN A 17 22.10 10.82 0.23
C ASN A 17 23.12 9.70 0.43
N ILE A 18 22.97 8.58 -0.27
CA ILE A 18 23.94 7.46 -0.25
C ILE A 18 25.27 7.89 -0.87
N LYS A 19 25.26 8.56 -2.03
CA LYS A 19 26.49 9.06 -2.69
C LYS A 19 27.26 10.07 -1.84
N ASN A 20 26.54 10.90 -1.08
CA ASN A 20 27.12 11.93 -0.22
C ASN A 20 27.49 11.41 1.18
N ASN A 21 27.38 10.10 1.42
CA ASN A 21 27.63 9.45 2.72
C ASN A 21 26.75 9.95 3.88
N SER A 22 25.61 10.60 3.61
CA SER A 22 24.63 10.95 4.64
C SER A 22 23.73 9.76 5.01
N LEU A 23 23.67 8.75 4.13
CA LEU A 23 23.07 7.44 4.33
C LEU A 23 24.03 6.33 3.89
N ASN A 24 23.87 5.14 4.46
CA ASN A 24 24.58 3.93 4.02
C ASN A 24 23.57 2.96 3.38
N GLN A 25 23.99 2.17 2.40
CA GLN A 25 23.15 1.10 1.81
C GLN A 25 22.74 0.02 2.85
N SER A 26 23.48 -0.05 3.95
CA SER A 26 23.23 -0.89 5.11
C SER A 26 22.28 -0.26 6.14
N SER A 27 21.97 1.04 6.03
CA SER A 27 20.97 1.71 6.89
C SER A 27 19.62 0.98 6.80
N PRO A 28 18.82 0.93 7.86
CA PRO A 28 17.45 0.44 7.79
C PRO A 28 16.67 1.10 6.63
N LEU A 29 15.85 0.34 5.91
CA LEU A 29 15.11 0.87 4.76
C LEU A 29 14.17 2.01 5.17
N GLU A 30 13.60 1.93 6.37
CA GLU A 30 12.80 2.99 6.97
C GLU A 30 13.60 4.28 7.12
N GLU A 31 14.84 4.18 7.61
CA GLU A 31 15.71 5.35 7.75
C GLU A 31 16.01 5.98 6.37
N ILE A 32 16.26 5.14 5.36
CA ILE A 32 16.51 5.60 3.99
C ILE A 32 15.31 6.38 3.46
N VAL A 33 14.08 5.87 3.64
CA VAL A 33 12.86 6.56 3.21
C VAL A 33 12.68 7.87 3.97
N LEU A 34 12.70 7.82 5.30
CA LEU A 34 12.43 8.98 6.16
C LEU A 34 13.41 10.14 5.93
N LYS A 35 14.70 9.84 5.69
CA LYS A 35 15.72 10.87 5.42
C LYS A 35 15.72 11.37 3.97
N SER A 36 15.06 10.68 3.05
CA SER A 36 15.12 11.01 1.62
C SER A 36 13.84 11.61 1.08
N ALA A 37 12.68 11.20 1.58
CA ALA A 37 11.39 11.68 1.08
C ALA A 37 10.83 12.90 1.85
N GLY A 38 11.51 13.34 2.92
CA GLY A 38 11.19 14.60 3.61
C GLY A 38 9.83 14.57 4.31
N ARG A 39 9.04 15.65 4.14
CA ARG A 39 7.74 15.85 4.83
C ARG A 39 6.51 15.48 3.98
N ASP A 40 6.71 15.09 2.72
CA ASP A 40 5.61 14.80 1.79
C ASP A 40 5.09 13.35 1.88
N LEU A 41 5.26 12.72 3.05
CA LEU A 41 4.85 11.34 3.30
C LEU A 41 4.37 11.11 4.73
N ALA A 42 3.49 10.13 4.89
CA ALA A 42 3.12 9.56 6.17
C ALA A 42 3.75 8.18 6.34
N TYR A 43 4.35 7.95 7.51
CA TYR A 43 4.79 6.62 7.91
C TYR A 43 3.64 5.88 8.62
N ILE A 44 3.22 4.75 8.07
CA ILE A 44 2.01 4.04 8.46
C ILE A 44 2.30 2.85 9.37
N ASP A 45 3.39 2.13 9.16
CA ASP A 45 3.69 0.94 9.95
C ASP A 45 4.17 1.29 11.38
N ASN A 46 5.46 1.56 11.54
CA ASN A 46 6.11 1.62 12.86
C ASN A 46 6.48 3.07 13.25
N ARG A 47 5.45 3.92 13.36
CA ARG A 47 5.59 5.32 13.81
C ARG A 47 6.28 5.46 15.16
N ARG A 48 6.10 4.47 16.04
CA ARG A 48 6.77 4.44 17.34
C ARG A 48 8.29 4.44 17.22
N ASP A 49 8.83 3.55 16.39
CA ASP A 49 10.28 3.45 16.23
C ASP A 49 10.80 4.60 15.37
N ALA A 50 10.03 5.14 14.43
CA ALA A 50 10.43 6.36 13.73
C ALA A 50 10.66 7.54 14.66
N PHE A 51 9.71 7.79 15.57
CA PHE A 51 9.87 8.83 16.59
C PHE A 51 11.06 8.56 17.51
N LYS A 52 11.16 7.33 18.05
CA LYS A 52 12.16 7.01 19.09
C LYS A 52 13.57 6.77 18.57
N LYS A 53 13.73 6.16 17.40
CA LYS A 53 15.04 5.72 16.86
C LYS A 53 15.58 6.67 15.81
N TYR A 54 14.72 7.25 14.99
CA TYR A 54 15.13 8.08 13.86
C TYR A 54 14.86 9.58 14.09
N GLY A 55 14.24 9.94 15.22
CA GLY A 55 13.88 11.32 15.54
C GLY A 55 12.85 11.92 14.57
N PHE A 56 12.11 11.05 13.87
CA PHE A 56 11.11 11.47 12.91
C PHE A 56 9.75 11.54 13.57
N ASP A 57 9.25 12.76 13.78
CA ASP A 57 7.89 13.01 14.22
C ASP A 57 7.03 13.44 13.03
N PHE A 58 6.21 12.51 12.56
CA PHE A 58 5.24 12.76 11.50
C PHE A 58 4.27 13.91 11.84
N TRP A 59 3.93 14.09 13.12
CA TRP A 59 2.95 15.07 13.56
C TRP A 59 3.56 16.46 13.79
N GLU A 60 4.89 16.60 13.81
CA GLU A 60 5.57 17.85 14.14
C GLU A 60 5.22 18.98 13.17
N GLY A 61 5.13 18.69 11.86
CA GLY A 61 4.72 19.68 10.86
C GLY A 61 3.34 20.26 11.17
N LEU A 62 2.36 19.38 11.38
CA LEU A 62 0.99 19.76 11.73
C LEU A 62 0.91 20.44 13.11
N MET A 63 1.74 20.03 14.06
CA MET A 63 1.85 20.66 15.37
C MET A 63 2.31 22.12 15.24
N ASN A 64 3.32 22.38 14.41
CA ASN A 64 3.85 23.72 14.17
C ASN A 64 2.84 24.63 13.46
N GLU A 65 2.01 24.07 12.58
CA GLU A 65 1.01 24.83 11.83
C GLU A 65 -0.28 25.10 12.63
N LEU A 66 -0.80 24.10 13.34
CA LEU A 66 -2.11 24.16 14.01
C LEU A 66 -2.02 24.42 15.52
N GLY A 67 -0.83 24.27 16.11
CA GLY A 67 -0.64 24.22 17.56
C GLY A 67 -1.23 22.97 18.21
N GLU A 68 -0.93 22.78 19.50
CA GLU A 68 -1.33 21.57 20.25
C GLU A 68 -2.84 21.35 20.29
N ARG A 69 -3.62 22.42 20.48
CA ARG A 69 -5.08 22.33 20.51
C ARG A 69 -5.65 21.95 19.14
N GLY A 70 -5.13 22.55 18.07
CA GLY A 70 -5.57 22.30 16.70
C GLY A 70 -5.27 20.87 16.27
N LEU A 71 -4.03 20.41 16.47
CA LEU A 71 -3.65 19.02 16.20
C LEU A 71 -4.50 18.04 17.03
N SER A 72 -4.69 18.31 18.32
CA SER A 72 -5.51 17.46 19.18
C SER A 72 -6.96 17.37 18.70
N GLN A 73 -7.52 18.45 18.17
CA GLN A 73 -8.86 18.46 17.60
C GLN A 73 -8.90 17.67 16.29
N LEU A 74 -7.98 17.93 15.36
CA LEU A 74 -7.86 17.22 14.09
C LEU A 74 -7.74 15.70 14.27
N LEU A 75 -6.90 15.27 15.23
CA LEU A 75 -6.72 13.86 15.54
C LEU A 75 -7.99 13.26 16.16
N ARG A 76 -8.71 13.99 17.02
CA ARG A 76 -10.00 13.52 17.55
C ARG A 76 -11.05 13.36 16.44
N ASP A 77 -11.16 14.34 15.54
CA ASP A 77 -12.12 14.33 14.44
C ASP A 77 -11.82 13.19 13.46
N SER A 78 -10.53 12.96 13.20
CA SER A 78 -10.04 11.81 12.42
C SER A 78 -10.00 10.50 13.25
N LYS A 79 -10.55 10.51 14.47
CA LYS A 79 -10.64 9.39 15.44
C LYS A 79 -9.30 8.81 15.90
N ILE A 80 -8.16 9.44 15.59
CA ILE A 80 -6.79 8.98 15.89
C ILE A 80 -6.47 9.24 17.37
N SER A 81 -6.54 8.18 18.17
CA SER A 81 -6.17 8.25 19.58
C SER A 81 -4.65 8.41 19.76
N LYS A 82 -4.22 8.92 20.93
CA LYS A 82 -2.80 9.00 21.30
C LYS A 82 -2.06 7.66 21.18
N LYS A 83 -2.74 6.53 21.42
CA LYS A 83 -2.16 5.19 21.26
C LYS A 83 -1.84 4.86 19.80
N LEU A 84 -2.62 5.36 18.84
CA LEU A 84 -2.43 5.12 17.42
C LEU A 84 -1.39 6.07 16.79
N GLN A 85 -1.18 7.25 17.38
CA GLN A 85 -0.18 8.22 16.90
C GLN A 85 1.21 7.62 16.83
N TYR A 86 1.62 6.87 17.86
CA TYR A 86 2.94 6.24 17.98
C TYR A 86 2.82 4.73 18.21
N SER A 87 2.11 4.05 17.30
CA SER A 87 1.96 2.58 17.31
C SER A 87 2.89 1.87 16.32
N LYS A 88 2.98 0.56 16.48
CA LYS A 88 3.34 -0.39 15.41
C LYS A 88 2.03 -0.92 14.85
N SER A 89 1.70 -0.59 13.60
CA SER A 89 0.42 -0.95 13.02
C SER A 89 0.46 -2.27 12.27
N GLU A 90 1.63 -2.62 11.71
CA GLU A 90 1.86 -3.77 10.83
C GLU A 90 0.86 -3.78 9.65
N GLN A 91 0.52 -2.57 9.18
CA GLN A 91 -0.44 -2.35 8.10
C GLN A 91 0.24 -2.01 6.79
N PHE A 92 -0.37 -2.44 5.70
CA PHE A 92 0.00 -2.01 4.36
C PHE A 92 -0.62 -0.65 4.01
N PRO A 93 0.08 0.25 3.30
CA PRO A 93 1.52 0.19 2.99
C PRO A 93 2.36 0.62 4.19
N ASP A 94 3.68 0.42 4.12
CA ASP A 94 4.60 1.03 5.09
C ASP A 94 4.53 2.57 5.04
N PHE A 95 4.54 3.16 3.84
CA PHE A 95 4.49 4.62 3.64
C PHE A 95 3.42 5.04 2.63
N LEU A 96 2.85 6.22 2.87
CA LEU A 96 1.84 6.87 2.04
C LEU A 96 2.32 8.27 1.66
N PHE A 97 2.57 8.53 0.37
CA PHE A 97 2.90 9.88 -0.08
C PHE A 97 1.66 10.79 -0.10
N LYS A 98 1.87 12.08 0.19
CA LYS A 98 0.81 13.11 0.12
C LYS A 98 0.37 13.31 -1.33
N VAL A 99 -0.93 13.40 -1.55
CA VAL A 99 -1.47 13.71 -2.87
C VAL A 99 -1.21 15.18 -3.20
N ARG A 100 -0.67 15.43 -4.40
CA ARG A 100 -0.52 16.76 -5.00
C ARG A 100 -1.31 16.83 -6.30
N ARG A 101 -1.83 18.01 -6.63
CA ARG A 101 -2.60 18.22 -7.87
C ARG A 101 -1.96 19.26 -8.77
N ILE A 102 -2.01 18.99 -10.07
CA ILE A 102 -1.78 19.98 -11.12
C ILE A 102 -3.00 19.97 -12.03
N ASN A 103 -3.64 21.12 -12.20
CA ASN A 103 -4.85 21.29 -13.02
C ASN A 103 -6.00 20.32 -12.63
N GLY A 104 -6.16 20.07 -11.32
CA GLY A 104 -7.21 19.18 -10.79
C GLY A 104 -6.86 17.69 -10.83
N ASN A 105 -5.83 17.28 -11.56
CA ASN A 105 -5.42 15.88 -11.65
C ASN A 105 -4.42 15.52 -10.53
N PRO A 106 -4.61 14.39 -9.82
CA PRO A 106 -3.61 13.86 -8.90
C PRO A 106 -2.33 13.48 -9.66
N ILE A 107 -1.18 13.99 -9.20
CA ILE A 107 0.14 13.68 -9.76
C ILE A 107 1.06 12.93 -8.78
N CYS A 108 0.67 12.86 -7.51
CA CYS A 108 1.37 12.18 -6.42
C CYS A 108 0.35 11.42 -5.56
N GLY A 109 0.82 10.72 -4.53
CA GLY A 109 -0.02 9.93 -3.65
C GLY A 109 0.37 8.46 -3.61
N SER A 110 1.56 8.13 -4.09
CA SER A 110 2.08 6.78 -4.21
C SER A 110 2.07 6.04 -2.86
N LEU A 111 1.87 4.73 -2.92
CA LEU A 111 2.01 3.80 -1.80
C LEU A 111 3.39 3.18 -1.90
N LEU A 112 4.13 3.12 -0.79
CA LEU A 112 5.46 2.51 -0.77
C LEU A 112 5.55 1.43 0.30
N GLU A 113 5.87 0.23 -0.15
CA GLU A 113 6.08 -0.95 0.69
C GLU A 113 7.56 -1.31 0.73
N LEU A 114 8.06 -1.69 1.90
CA LEU A 114 9.43 -2.13 2.09
C LEU A 114 9.55 -3.65 1.98
N LYS A 115 10.61 -4.10 1.31
CA LYS A 115 11.00 -5.51 1.24
C LYS A 115 12.49 -5.64 1.44
N ASP A 116 12.89 -6.28 2.53
CA ASP A 116 14.28 -6.37 2.94
C ASP A 116 14.72 -7.83 3.10
N SER A 117 15.60 -8.29 2.21
CA SER A 117 16.05 -9.68 2.14
C SER A 117 17.56 -9.80 2.35
N ALA A 118 17.96 -10.76 3.18
CA ALA A 118 19.35 -11.17 3.33
C ALA A 118 19.89 -11.91 2.09
N GLY A 119 19.02 -12.50 1.28
CA GLY A 119 19.39 -13.25 0.08
C GLY A 119 19.13 -12.47 -1.21
N ARG A 120 19.32 -13.17 -2.34
CA ARG A 120 18.91 -12.68 -3.67
C ARG A 120 17.38 -12.69 -3.85
N ASN A 121 16.71 -13.66 -3.23
CA ASN A 121 15.28 -13.88 -3.42
C ASN A 121 14.46 -13.10 -2.38
N ILE A 122 13.30 -12.59 -2.80
CA ILE A 122 12.31 -11.95 -1.93
C ILE A 122 11.16 -12.95 -1.80
N ALA A 123 11.04 -13.60 -0.65
CA ALA A 123 10.20 -14.78 -0.53
C ALA A 123 8.75 -14.49 -0.11
N SER A 124 8.32 -13.23 0.03
CA SER A 124 7.11 -12.97 0.81
C SER A 124 6.44 -11.63 0.47
N PHE A 125 5.38 -11.68 -0.32
CA PHE A 125 4.31 -10.69 -0.33
C PHE A 125 3.20 -11.20 0.59
N ASN A 126 3.53 -11.41 1.87
CA ASN A 126 2.72 -12.22 2.79
C ASN A 126 1.37 -11.62 3.21
N SER A 127 1.07 -10.38 2.80
CA SER A 127 -0.10 -9.66 3.33
C SER A 127 -0.97 -9.01 2.25
N THR A 128 -0.47 -8.89 1.01
CA THR A 128 -1.17 -8.24 -0.09
C THR A 128 -0.76 -8.83 -1.42
N LEU A 129 -1.74 -9.14 -2.27
CA LEU A 129 -1.49 -9.36 -3.68
C LEU A 129 -0.89 -8.05 -4.24
N PRO A 130 0.33 -8.12 -4.80
CA PRO A 130 0.93 -6.98 -5.47
C PRO A 130 0.03 -6.57 -6.63
N THR A 131 -0.34 -5.30 -6.67
CA THR A 131 -1.08 -4.71 -7.77
C THR A 131 -0.47 -3.37 -8.12
N HIS A 132 -0.68 -2.92 -9.35
CA HIS A 132 -0.22 -1.63 -9.84
C HIS A 132 -0.90 -0.50 -9.06
N PHE A 133 -2.22 -0.59 -8.87
CA PHE A 133 -3.00 0.40 -8.14
C PHE A 133 -3.73 -0.23 -6.96
N LYS A 134 -3.95 0.58 -5.93
CA LYS A 134 -4.94 0.34 -4.88
C LYS A 134 -5.59 1.66 -4.46
N ASN A 135 -6.86 1.60 -4.11
CA ASN A 135 -7.53 2.71 -3.44
C ASN A 135 -7.60 2.45 -1.92
N LEU A 136 -8.06 3.43 -1.16
CA LEU A 136 -8.12 3.34 0.30
C LEU A 136 -9.18 2.32 0.79
N ASP A 137 -10.24 2.06 0.01
CA ASP A 137 -11.23 1.03 0.33
C ASP A 137 -10.60 -0.37 0.30
N GLU A 138 -9.85 -0.67 -0.76
CA GLU A 138 -9.12 -1.92 -0.86
C GLU A 138 -8.08 -2.08 0.25
N ILE A 139 -7.37 -1.00 0.59
CA ILE A 139 -6.40 -1.00 1.69
C ILE A 139 -7.09 -1.27 3.03
N ASN A 140 -8.26 -0.68 3.27
CA ASN A 140 -9.03 -0.94 4.49
C ASN A 140 -9.47 -2.41 4.60
N ILE A 141 -9.87 -3.02 3.47
CA ILE A 141 -10.24 -4.44 3.40
C ILE A 141 -9.03 -5.32 3.73
N VAL A 142 -7.89 -5.06 3.08
CA VAL A 142 -6.63 -5.78 3.30
C VAL A 142 -6.19 -5.73 4.76
N ASN A 143 -6.22 -4.54 5.36
CA ASN A 143 -5.76 -4.34 6.73
C ASN A 143 -6.80 -4.73 7.80
N GLY A 144 -8.06 -4.94 7.39
CA GLY A 144 -9.20 -5.13 8.29
C GLY A 144 -9.53 -3.92 9.18
N LYS A 145 -8.92 -2.76 8.92
CA LYS A 145 -9.00 -1.53 9.74
C LYS A 145 -8.78 -0.30 8.85
N ASN A 146 -9.26 0.87 9.28
CA ASN A 146 -9.27 2.09 8.48
C ASN A 146 -8.24 3.16 8.88
N LEU A 147 -7.16 2.77 9.58
CA LEU A 147 -6.16 3.73 10.06
C LEU A 147 -5.47 4.46 8.90
N VAL A 148 -5.10 3.76 7.82
CA VAL A 148 -4.47 4.37 6.63
C VAL A 148 -5.36 5.44 6.04
N SER A 149 -6.65 5.15 5.85
CA SER A 149 -7.62 6.11 5.33
C SER A 149 -7.75 7.36 6.20
N ARG A 150 -7.69 7.19 7.52
CA ARG A 150 -7.78 8.28 8.49
C ARG A 150 -6.51 9.13 8.57
N ILE A 151 -5.36 8.57 8.22
CA ILE A 151 -4.12 9.33 8.05
C ILE A 151 -4.15 10.06 6.70
N ALA A 152 -4.62 9.40 5.64
CA ALA A 152 -4.79 9.99 4.31
C ALA A 152 -5.71 11.23 4.36
N SER A 153 -6.84 11.14 5.08
CA SER A 153 -7.77 12.27 5.26
C SER A 153 -7.15 13.48 5.96
N ILE A 154 -6.07 13.28 6.72
CA ILE A 154 -5.32 14.37 7.35
C ILE A 154 -4.32 14.95 6.37
N ILE A 155 -3.50 14.13 5.71
CA ILE A 155 -2.38 14.64 4.91
C ILE A 155 -2.79 15.18 3.55
N ASP A 156 -3.89 14.69 2.97
CA ASP A 156 -4.27 15.06 1.61
C ASP A 156 -5.06 16.39 1.53
N GLU A 157 -5.42 16.98 2.69
CA GLU A 157 -5.92 18.34 3.01
C GLU A 157 -6.97 19.02 2.09
N SER A 158 -7.27 18.46 0.92
CA SER A 158 -7.93 19.11 -0.21
C SER A 158 -8.81 18.14 -1.02
N TYR A 159 -8.99 16.92 -0.51
CA TYR A 159 -9.91 15.93 -1.06
C TYR A 159 -11.21 15.91 -0.24
N SER A 160 -12.36 15.79 -0.92
CA SER A 160 -13.56 15.32 -0.24
C SER A 160 -13.30 13.89 0.27
N GLU A 161 -13.92 13.51 1.38
CA GLU A 161 -13.73 12.18 1.98
C GLU A 161 -13.96 11.05 0.95
N ARG A 162 -14.96 11.22 0.07
CA ARG A 162 -15.27 10.26 -1.00
C ARG A 162 -14.19 10.22 -2.08
N ASP A 163 -13.70 11.37 -2.53
CA ASP A 163 -12.68 11.42 -3.58
C ASP A 163 -11.34 10.83 -3.09
N CYS A 164 -11.01 11.03 -1.81
CA CYS A 164 -9.81 10.45 -1.22
C CYS A 164 -9.91 8.92 -1.18
N GLN A 165 -11.11 8.43 -0.84
CA GLN A 165 -11.36 7.01 -0.64
C GLN A 165 -11.25 6.20 -1.93
N THR A 166 -11.78 6.72 -3.04
CA THR A 166 -11.81 6.04 -4.34
C THR A 166 -10.61 6.38 -5.23
N LEU A 167 -9.75 7.31 -4.82
CA LEU A 167 -8.53 7.64 -5.58
C LEU A 167 -7.63 6.41 -5.69
N GLU A 168 -7.32 6.03 -6.92
CA GLU A 168 -6.32 5.00 -7.20
C GLU A 168 -4.92 5.56 -6.97
N ARG A 169 -4.15 4.85 -6.16
CA ARG A 169 -2.76 5.17 -5.83
C ARG A 169 -1.86 4.07 -6.36
N ARG A 170 -0.75 4.44 -7.00
CA ARG A 170 0.23 3.47 -7.47
C ARG A 170 0.98 2.84 -6.31
N CYS A 171 1.16 1.52 -6.37
CA CYS A 171 1.97 0.79 -5.42
C CYS A 171 3.40 0.67 -5.93
N PHE A 172 4.36 1.02 -5.09
CA PHE A 172 5.77 0.81 -5.32
C PHE A 172 6.36 -0.03 -4.20
N TYR A 173 7.44 -0.73 -4.53
CA TYR A 173 8.19 -1.57 -3.60
C TYR A 173 9.63 -1.11 -3.56
N LEU A 174 10.10 -0.68 -2.38
CA LEU A 174 11.52 -0.46 -2.12
C LEU A 174 12.12 -1.77 -1.65
N VAL A 175 12.90 -2.37 -2.53
CA VAL A 175 13.47 -3.70 -2.35
C VAL A 175 14.95 -3.59 -2.04
N ARG A 176 15.39 -4.21 -0.93
CA ARG A 176 16.79 -4.51 -0.68
C ARG A 176 17.05 -6.01 -0.74
N THR A 177 18.08 -6.39 -1.49
CA THR A 177 18.62 -7.75 -1.56
C THR A 177 20.03 -7.79 -0.99
N HIS A 178 20.48 -8.97 -0.58
CA HIS A 178 21.81 -9.18 0.02
C HIS A 178 22.07 -8.30 1.25
N ARG A 179 21.05 -8.09 2.10
CA ARG A 179 21.21 -7.36 3.36
C ARG A 179 22.33 -7.97 4.20
N GLY A 180 23.31 -7.14 4.56
CA GLY A 180 24.48 -7.53 5.37
C GLY A 180 25.72 -7.89 4.55
N ASP A 181 25.65 -7.87 3.22
CA ASP A 181 26.81 -8.02 2.33
C ASP A 181 27.02 -6.68 1.57
N PRO A 182 27.91 -5.79 2.05
CA PRO A 182 28.12 -4.46 1.48
C PRO A 182 28.53 -4.47 0.00
N ASP A 183 29.19 -5.53 -0.45
CA ASP A 183 29.70 -5.64 -1.83
C ASP A 183 28.61 -6.10 -2.80
N LYS A 184 27.54 -6.72 -2.29
CA LYS A 184 26.44 -7.28 -3.10
C LYS A 184 25.10 -6.62 -2.87
N VAL A 185 24.97 -5.75 -1.86
CA VAL A 185 23.71 -5.10 -1.52
C VAL A 185 23.18 -4.34 -2.72
N ARG A 186 21.89 -4.52 -3.00
CA ARG A 186 21.19 -3.77 -4.05
C ARG A 186 19.90 -3.25 -3.49
N ILE A 187 19.66 -1.96 -3.73
CA ILE A 187 18.41 -1.29 -3.42
C ILE A 187 17.76 -0.90 -4.75
N SER A 188 16.54 -1.36 -4.96
CA SER A 188 15.78 -1.13 -6.17
C SER A 188 14.39 -0.61 -5.83
N ILE A 189 13.85 0.24 -6.70
CA ILE A 189 12.44 0.59 -6.66
C ILE A 189 11.71 -0.13 -7.78
N ILE A 190 10.58 -0.76 -7.45
CA ILE A 190 9.82 -1.60 -8.37
C ILE A 190 8.38 -1.11 -8.41
N ASP A 191 7.85 -0.84 -9.60
CA ASP A 191 6.43 -0.56 -9.80
C ASP A 191 5.62 -1.84 -9.55
N GLY A 192 4.51 -1.73 -8.81
CA GLY A 192 3.64 -2.86 -8.49
C GLY A 192 3.09 -3.59 -9.71
N SER A 193 3.00 -2.92 -10.86
CA SER A 193 2.63 -3.55 -12.13
C SER A 193 3.59 -4.66 -12.56
N PHE A 194 4.86 -4.63 -12.11
CA PHE A 194 5.84 -5.67 -12.42
C PHE A 194 5.40 -7.05 -11.92
N PHE A 195 4.66 -7.09 -10.81
CA PHE A 195 4.15 -8.32 -10.22
C PHE A 195 2.78 -8.73 -10.77
N GLU A 196 2.12 -7.86 -11.54
CA GLU A 196 0.89 -8.17 -12.27
C GLU A 196 1.24 -8.91 -13.57
N THR A 197 1.73 -10.15 -13.46
CA THR A 197 1.90 -11.02 -14.65
C THR A 197 0.56 -11.53 -15.17
N VAL A 198 -0.46 -11.52 -14.31
CA VAL A 198 -1.85 -11.88 -14.60
C VAL A 198 -2.74 -10.89 -13.81
N PRO A 199 -3.71 -10.19 -14.44
CA PRO A 199 -4.63 -9.32 -13.71
C PRO A 199 -5.25 -10.04 -12.52
N LYS A 200 -5.41 -9.35 -11.39
CA LYS A 200 -5.94 -9.92 -10.12
C LYS A 200 -7.21 -10.74 -10.34
N ASP A 201 -8.13 -10.25 -11.18
CA ASP A 201 -9.38 -10.95 -11.50
C ASP A 201 -9.14 -12.28 -12.23
N HIS A 202 -8.16 -12.30 -13.13
CA HIS A 202 -7.74 -13.53 -13.80
C HIS A 202 -7.03 -14.51 -12.85
N LEU A 203 -6.23 -14.02 -11.90
CA LEU A 203 -5.56 -14.86 -10.91
C LEU A 203 -6.58 -15.52 -9.98
N ILE A 204 -7.54 -14.72 -9.47
CA ILE A 204 -8.66 -15.20 -8.67
C ILE A 204 -9.47 -16.24 -9.45
N HIS A 205 -9.83 -15.93 -10.70
CA HIS A 205 -10.55 -16.84 -11.57
C HIS A 205 -9.80 -18.16 -11.80
N GLN A 206 -8.49 -18.11 -12.07
CA GLN A 206 -7.67 -19.31 -12.25
C GLN A 206 -7.55 -20.15 -10.98
N VAL A 207 -7.37 -19.52 -9.81
CA VAL A 207 -7.34 -20.24 -8.52
C VAL A 207 -8.68 -20.92 -8.26
N PHE A 208 -9.81 -20.22 -8.48
CA PHE A 208 -11.13 -20.81 -8.33
C PHE A 208 -11.37 -21.96 -9.32
N LEU A 209 -11.00 -21.79 -10.60
CA LEU A 209 -11.08 -22.86 -11.59
C LEU A 209 -10.23 -24.06 -11.19
N GLN A 210 -9.02 -23.84 -10.68
CA GLN A 210 -8.14 -24.93 -10.26
C GLN A 210 -8.71 -25.68 -9.04
N ILE A 211 -9.26 -24.98 -8.05
CA ILE A 211 -9.97 -25.59 -6.91
C ILE A 211 -11.17 -26.41 -7.42
N LEU A 212 -11.99 -25.83 -8.30
CA LEU A 212 -13.16 -26.49 -8.88
C LEU A 212 -12.75 -27.73 -9.69
N SER A 213 -11.76 -27.63 -10.57
CA SER A 213 -11.24 -28.75 -11.37
C SER A 213 -10.67 -29.85 -10.48
N ASN A 214 -9.94 -29.51 -9.41
CA ASN A 214 -9.42 -30.49 -8.46
C ASN A 214 -10.54 -31.22 -7.72
N HIS A 215 -11.64 -30.53 -7.41
CA HIS A 215 -12.81 -31.16 -6.79
C HIS A 215 -13.66 -31.98 -7.78
N ILE A 216 -13.75 -31.56 -9.04
CA ILE A 216 -14.44 -32.31 -10.12
C ILE A 216 -13.67 -33.60 -10.44
N ASN A 217 -12.34 -33.53 -10.47
CA ASN A 217 -11.47 -34.67 -10.76
C ASN A 217 -11.21 -35.58 -9.54
N SER A 218 -11.61 -35.15 -8.34
CA SER A 218 -11.69 -36.02 -7.17
C SER A 218 -13.05 -36.73 -7.16
N ASP A 219 -13.08 -38.05 -6.94
CA ASP A 219 -14.28 -38.91 -6.95
C ASP A 219 -15.32 -38.62 -5.83
N LYS A 220 -15.48 -37.36 -5.41
CA LYS A 220 -16.49 -36.92 -4.44
C LYS A 220 -17.41 -35.82 -5.03
N PRO A 221 -18.35 -36.20 -5.92
CA PRO A 221 -19.29 -35.26 -6.56
C PRO A 221 -20.30 -34.60 -5.60
N SER A 222 -20.35 -35.02 -4.33
CA SER A 222 -21.39 -34.61 -3.37
C SER A 222 -21.20 -33.19 -2.82
N LEU A 223 -19.98 -32.65 -2.80
CA LEU A 223 -19.72 -31.29 -2.32
C LEU A 223 -20.07 -30.22 -3.35
N ILE A 224 -19.88 -30.50 -4.64
CA ILE A 224 -20.12 -29.54 -5.74
C ILE A 224 -21.61 -29.18 -5.85
N ARG A 225 -22.52 -30.14 -5.66
CA ARG A 225 -23.97 -29.88 -5.62
C ARG A 225 -24.40 -28.95 -4.50
N HIS A 226 -23.64 -28.88 -3.40
CA HIS A 226 -23.98 -28.04 -2.25
C HIS A 226 -23.63 -26.56 -2.47
N TYR A 227 -22.58 -26.27 -3.25
CA TYR A 227 -22.09 -24.90 -3.46
C TYR A 227 -22.58 -24.25 -4.76
N ILE A 228 -23.02 -25.01 -5.77
CA ILE A 228 -23.59 -24.45 -7.01
C ILE A 228 -24.71 -23.41 -6.75
N PRO A 229 -25.68 -23.64 -5.84
CA PRO A 229 -26.72 -22.66 -5.55
C PRO A 229 -26.19 -21.34 -4.97
N TYR A 230 -25.07 -21.38 -4.23
CA TYR A 230 -24.43 -20.19 -3.66
C TYR A 230 -23.73 -19.33 -4.72
N PHE A 231 -23.20 -19.94 -5.77
CA PHE A 231 -22.56 -19.21 -6.89
C PHE A 231 -23.58 -18.68 -7.90
N CYS A 232 -24.67 -19.42 -8.15
CA CYS A 232 -25.71 -19.00 -9.10
C CYS A 232 -26.66 -17.94 -8.52
N SER A 233 -26.90 -17.89 -7.21
CA SER A 233 -27.84 -16.94 -6.60
C SER A 233 -27.32 -15.50 -6.49
N LYS A 234 -26.00 -15.26 -6.55
CA LYS A 234 -25.43 -13.90 -6.49
C LYS A 234 -25.31 -13.17 -7.82
N ASN A 235 -25.48 -13.86 -8.95
CA ASN A 235 -25.42 -13.25 -10.29
C ASN A 235 -26.78 -13.07 -10.98
N GLN A 236 -27.89 -13.45 -10.36
CA GLN A 236 -29.22 -13.31 -10.96
C GLN A 236 -29.88 -11.93 -10.77
N ASN A 237 -29.31 -11.02 -9.99
CA ASN A 237 -29.89 -9.68 -9.79
C ASN A 237 -29.35 -8.58 -10.72
N LYS A 238 -28.59 -8.90 -11.78
CA LYS A 238 -28.06 -7.88 -12.72
C LYS A 238 -27.98 -8.26 -14.20
N ILE A 239 -28.78 -9.21 -14.69
CA ILE A 239 -28.88 -9.45 -16.14
C ILE A 239 -30.35 -9.38 -16.56
N PRO A 240 -30.82 -8.28 -17.19
CA PRO A 240 -32.08 -8.31 -17.92
C PRO A 240 -31.91 -9.26 -19.11
N GLY A 241 -32.92 -10.11 -19.30
CA GLY A 241 -32.81 -11.37 -20.00
C GLY A 241 -32.24 -11.29 -21.42
N ASN A 242 -31.47 -12.31 -21.75
CA ASN A 242 -31.60 -12.96 -23.04
C ASN A 242 -31.37 -14.46 -22.85
N GLN A 243 -32.37 -15.22 -23.29
CA GLN A 243 -32.34 -16.67 -23.35
C GLN A 243 -31.19 -17.14 -24.25
N LEU A 244 -30.36 -18.05 -23.74
CA LEU A 244 -29.51 -18.89 -24.56
C LEU A 244 -30.00 -20.32 -24.40
N SER A 245 -30.85 -20.75 -25.34
CA SER A 245 -31.20 -22.14 -25.58
C SER A 245 -29.99 -22.87 -26.17
N ILE A 246 -29.58 -23.95 -25.54
CA ILE A 246 -28.50 -24.83 -26.00
C ILE A 246 -29.14 -25.99 -26.77
N TYR A 247 -28.74 -26.16 -28.03
CA TYR A 247 -28.71 -27.46 -28.71
C TYR A 247 -27.30 -28.04 -28.55
#